data_AF-A0A174TS50-F1
#
_entry.id   AF-A0A174TS50-F1
#
_cell.length_a   1.000
_cell.length_b   1.000
_cell.length_c   1.000
_cell.angle_alpha   90.00
_cell.angle_beta   90.00
_cell.angle_gamma   90.00
#
_symmetry.space_group_name_H-M   'P 1'
#
loop_
_entity.id
_entity.type
_entity.pdbx_description
1 polymer ?
#
loop_
_entity_poly.entity_id
_entity_poly.type
_entity_poly.pdbx_seq_one_letter_code
_entity_poly.pdbx_strand_id
1 'polypeptide(L)'
;MSANYKLVRNPNPNPEESGKSLPLHPRLVSCGTIHTDEFINRAKSRSSFSPADMKGILQLFQDMMVDFLMYGYNVELEGIGTFSVSLKSRPVMEKNEIRAESIHFKDVKFRSSKELRDRLKTMPVFRDEYTVSDPAYPSAKECEQEVFRYLETNPFIHQKKYMSLCGCSRSKASLDLRRLVEEGKLRWEKLGTSHLYYKVEEPVSGETNPK
;
A
#
# COMPACT_ATOMS: atom_id res chain seq x y z
N MET A 1 3.03 -28.49 -3.12
CA MET A 1 2.47 -27.11 -3.18
C MET A 1 3.63 -26.16 -3.34
N SER A 2 3.49 -25.13 -4.16
CA SER A 2 4.55 -24.16 -4.42
C SER A 2 3.99 -22.74 -4.55
N ALA A 3 4.84 -21.75 -4.32
CA ALA A 3 4.52 -20.34 -4.47
C ALA A 3 5.20 -19.78 -5.72
N ASN A 4 4.47 -19.01 -6.51
CA ASN A 4 5.03 -18.38 -7.70
C ASN A 4 5.54 -16.97 -7.36
N TYR A 5 6.63 -16.54 -8.01
CA TYR A 5 7.14 -15.18 -7.90
C TYR A 5 7.38 -14.55 -9.26
N LYS A 6 7.28 -13.22 -9.31
CA LYS A 6 7.74 -12.39 -10.41
C LYS A 6 8.88 -11.48 -9.95
N LEU A 7 9.73 -11.06 -10.89
CA LEU A 7 10.78 -10.09 -10.63
C LEU A 7 10.32 -8.71 -11.05
N VAL A 8 10.30 -7.76 -10.12
CA VAL A 8 9.89 -6.38 -10.39
C VAL A 8 11.03 -5.42 -10.04
N ARG A 9 11.19 -4.34 -10.81
CA ARG A 9 12.03 -3.23 -10.38
C ARG A 9 11.25 -2.43 -9.35
N ASN A 10 11.91 -2.00 -8.27
CA ASN A 10 11.28 -1.02 -7.40
C ASN A 10 11.14 0.31 -8.18
N PRO A 11 10.07 1.10 -7.95
CA PRO A 11 9.96 2.45 -8.47
C PRO A 11 11.22 3.27 -8.17
N ASN A 12 11.87 3.85 -9.18
CA ASN A 12 12.93 4.84 -8.95
C ASN A 12 12.27 6.18 -8.57
N PRO A 13 12.52 6.72 -7.37
CA PRO A 13 12.07 8.07 -7.02
C PRO A 13 12.85 9.17 -7.77
N ASN A 14 14.10 8.92 -8.19
CA ASN A 14 14.96 9.88 -8.91
C ASN A 14 15.48 9.28 -10.23
N PRO A 15 14.72 9.37 -11.33
CA PRO A 15 15.08 8.75 -12.62
C PRO A 15 16.32 9.35 -13.29
N GLU A 16 16.74 10.57 -12.95
CA GLU A 16 17.80 11.29 -13.67
C GLU A 16 19.24 10.96 -13.22
N GLU A 17 19.43 10.38 -12.02
CA GLU A 17 20.78 10.22 -11.44
C GLU A 17 21.49 8.89 -11.76
N SER A 18 20.83 7.91 -12.38
CA SER A 18 21.50 6.64 -12.66
C SER A 18 21.16 6.09 -14.04
N GLY A 19 22.12 6.18 -14.96
CA GLY A 19 22.12 5.40 -16.21
C GLY A 19 22.26 3.89 -15.99
N LYS A 20 21.99 3.37 -14.79
CA LYS A 20 22.05 1.95 -14.42
C LYS A 20 20.64 1.44 -14.12
N SER A 21 20.25 0.33 -14.76
CA SER A 21 19.00 -0.36 -14.45
C SER A 21 18.95 -0.72 -12.97
N LEU A 22 17.84 -0.37 -12.29
CA LEU A 22 17.59 -0.78 -10.91
C LEU A 22 17.59 -2.31 -10.76
N PRO A 23 18.01 -2.84 -9.58
CA PRO A 23 17.93 -4.27 -9.29
C PRO A 23 16.49 -4.77 -9.30
N LEU A 24 16.33 -6.02 -9.70
CA LEU A 24 15.06 -6.74 -9.65
C LEU A 24 14.87 -7.35 -8.26
N HIS A 25 13.66 -7.24 -7.73
CA HIS A 25 13.26 -7.84 -6.46
C HIS A 25 12.13 -8.85 -6.66
N PRO A 26 12.19 -10.02 -6.00
CA PRO A 26 11.12 -10.99 -6.06
C PRO A 26 9.87 -10.46 -5.35
N ARG A 27 8.72 -10.66 -5.99
CA ARG A 27 7.40 -10.44 -5.42
C ARG A 27 6.57 -11.69 -5.61
N LEU A 28 5.90 -12.13 -4.54
CA LEU A 28 4.98 -13.25 -4.59
C LEU A 28 3.83 -12.93 -5.57
N VAL A 29 3.55 -13.84 -6.49
CA VAL A 29 2.33 -13.84 -7.28
C VAL A 29 1.26 -14.52 -6.43
N SER A 30 0.32 -13.73 -5.90
CA SER A 30 -0.74 -14.25 -5.05
C SER A 30 -1.73 -15.08 -5.87
N CYS A 31 -2.07 -16.27 -5.38
CA CYS A 31 -3.14 -17.12 -5.94
C CYS A 31 -4.54 -16.71 -5.47
N GLY A 32 -4.69 -15.52 -4.86
CA GLY A 32 -5.93 -15.05 -4.25
C GLY A 32 -5.88 -15.08 -2.72
N THR A 33 -7.06 -14.87 -2.12
CA THR A 33 -7.25 -14.86 -0.66
C THR A 33 -8.21 -15.98 -0.28
N ILE A 34 -7.79 -16.87 0.62
CA ILE A 34 -8.67 -17.89 1.20
C ILE A 34 -9.51 -17.22 2.29
N HIS A 35 -10.81 -17.08 2.03
CA HIS A 35 -11.75 -16.52 3.00
C HIS A 35 -12.14 -17.54 4.08
N THR A 36 -12.65 -17.08 5.22
CA THR A 36 -12.98 -17.91 6.39
C THR A 36 -13.89 -19.10 6.04
N ASP A 37 -14.93 -18.90 5.23
CA ASP A 37 -15.83 -19.99 4.82
C ASP A 37 -15.13 -21.05 3.97
N GLU A 38 -14.25 -20.64 3.06
CA GLU A 38 -13.46 -21.57 2.26
C GLU A 38 -12.44 -22.32 3.12
N PHE A 39 -11.78 -21.62 4.05
CA PHE A 39 -10.87 -22.21 5.01
C PHE A 39 -11.56 -23.28 5.84
N ILE A 40 -12.72 -22.98 6.42
CA ILE A 40 -13.52 -23.91 7.23
C ILE A 40 -13.98 -25.11 6.39
N ASN A 41 -14.44 -24.86 5.17
CA ASN A 41 -14.84 -25.94 4.25
C ASN A 41 -13.69 -26.89 3.90
N ARG A 42 -12.45 -26.40 3.86
CA ARG A 42 -11.25 -27.23 3.69
C ARG A 42 -10.76 -27.87 4.99
N ALA A 43 -10.98 -27.21 6.12
CA ALA A 43 -10.57 -27.70 7.44
C ALA A 43 -11.47 -28.84 7.94
N LYS A 44 -12.77 -28.85 7.60
CA LYS A 44 -13.72 -29.89 8.04
C LYS A 44 -13.31 -31.30 7.61
N SER A 45 -12.58 -31.46 6.51
CA SER A 45 -12.08 -32.77 6.07
C SER A 45 -10.86 -33.24 6.86
N ARG A 46 -10.35 -32.41 7.77
CA ARG A 46 -9.14 -32.65 8.57
C ARG A 46 -9.40 -32.67 10.08
N SER A 47 -10.66 -32.56 10.51
CA SER A 47 -11.04 -32.57 11.92
C SER A 47 -12.49 -33.05 12.10
N SER A 48 -12.88 -33.30 13.35
CA SER A 48 -14.26 -33.65 13.72
C SER A 48 -15.15 -32.44 14.02
N PHE A 49 -14.60 -31.22 14.00
CA PHE A 49 -15.37 -30.01 14.30
C PHE A 49 -16.37 -29.72 13.19
N SER A 50 -17.60 -29.36 13.55
CA SER A 50 -18.56 -28.90 12.56
C SER A 50 -18.15 -27.50 12.04
N PRO A 51 -18.57 -27.13 10.82
CA PRO A 51 -18.38 -25.76 10.34
C PRO A 51 -18.96 -24.69 11.28
N ALA A 52 -20.05 -25.01 11.99
CA ALA A 52 -20.65 -24.11 12.97
C ALA A 52 -19.74 -23.93 14.19
N ASP A 53 -19.18 -25.01 14.73
CA ASP A 53 -18.24 -24.94 15.86
C ASP A 53 -16.99 -24.13 15.50
N MET A 54 -16.42 -24.35 14.31
CA MET A 54 -15.25 -23.59 13.85
C MET A 54 -15.54 -22.09 13.75
N LYS A 55 -16.71 -21.71 13.21
CA LYS A 55 -17.13 -20.30 13.17
C LYS A 55 -17.32 -19.73 14.57
N GLY A 56 -17.99 -20.48 15.45
CA GLY A 56 -18.23 -20.07 16.83
C GLY A 56 -16.93 -19.85 17.60
N ILE A 57 -15.95 -20.74 17.46
CA ILE A 57 -14.64 -20.60 18.11
C ILE A 57 -13.87 -19.39 17.57
N LEU A 58 -13.89 -19.15 16.25
CA LEU A 58 -13.25 -17.97 15.67
C LEU A 58 -13.88 -16.65 16.15
N GLN A 59 -15.21 -16.62 16.29
CA GLN A 59 -15.92 -15.47 16.84
C GLN A 59 -15.57 -15.27 18.32
N LEU A 60 -15.66 -16.33 19.13
CA LEU A 60 -15.32 -16.26 20.55
C LEU A 60 -13.88 -15.79 20.75
N PHE A 61 -12.96 -16.28 19.93
CA PHE A 61 -11.57 -15.84 19.97
C PHE A 61 -11.42 -14.35 19.64
N GLN A 62 -12.14 -13.85 18.63
CA GLN A 62 -12.17 -12.42 18.32
C GLN A 62 -12.71 -11.60 19.51
N ASP A 63 -13.80 -12.03 20.13
CA ASP A 63 -14.42 -11.33 21.25
C ASP A 63 -13.46 -11.25 22.45
N MET A 64 -12.86 -12.38 22.84
CA MET A 64 -11.86 -12.44 23.91
C MET A 64 -10.61 -11.61 23.58
N MET A 65 -10.15 -11.62 22.33
CA MET A 65 -9.04 -10.79 21.90
C MET A 65 -9.32 -9.30 22.11
N VAL A 66 -10.51 -8.83 21.75
CA VAL A 66 -10.90 -7.43 21.94
C VAL A 66 -10.82 -7.07 23.42
N ASP A 67 -11.40 -7.89 24.29
CA ASP A 67 -11.39 -7.66 25.74
C ASP A 67 -9.96 -7.55 26.29
N PHE A 68 -9.10 -8.53 26.00
CA PHE A 68 -7.73 -8.53 26.51
C PHE A 68 -6.87 -7.39 25.95
N LEU A 69 -7.04 -7.05 24.67
CA LEU A 69 -6.34 -5.91 24.06
C LEU A 69 -6.81 -4.57 24.65
N MET A 70 -8.09 -4.45 25.02
CA MET A 70 -8.61 -3.26 25.73
C MET A 70 -7.99 -3.09 27.12
N TYR A 71 -7.69 -4.19 27.81
CA TYR A 71 -6.92 -4.16 29.07
C TYR A 71 -5.41 -3.96 28.87
N GLY A 72 -4.93 -3.86 27.63
CA GLY A 72 -3.52 -3.67 27.31
C GLY A 72 -2.67 -4.94 27.37
N TYR A 73 -3.28 -6.12 27.44
CA TYR A 73 -2.55 -7.39 27.29
C TYR A 73 -2.15 -7.61 25.84
N ASN A 74 -1.05 -8.34 25.64
CA ASN A 74 -0.74 -8.95 24.36
C ASN A 74 -1.37 -10.34 24.32
N VAL A 75 -2.03 -10.70 23.23
CA VAL A 75 -2.65 -12.02 23.06
C VAL A 75 -1.74 -12.87 22.18
N GLU A 76 -1.18 -13.93 22.76
CA GLU A 76 -0.37 -14.91 22.04
C GLU A 76 -1.22 -16.11 21.65
N LEU A 77 -1.12 -16.48 20.37
CA LEU A 77 -1.52 -17.79 19.86
C LEU A 77 -0.27 -18.62 19.61
N GLU A 78 -0.11 -19.67 20.40
CA GLU A 78 1.01 -20.60 20.26
C GLU A 78 1.13 -21.10 18.82
N GLY A 79 2.35 -21.13 18.31
CA GLY A 79 2.65 -21.52 16.93
C GLY A 79 2.21 -20.53 15.85
N ILE A 80 1.34 -19.55 16.12
CA ILE A 80 0.83 -18.58 15.13
C ILE A 80 1.53 -17.23 15.29
N GLY A 81 1.47 -16.62 16.47
CA GLY A 81 2.05 -15.31 16.73
C GLY A 81 1.36 -14.52 17.82
N THR A 82 1.74 -13.26 17.95
CA THR A 82 1.29 -12.37 19.03
C THR A 82 0.60 -11.14 18.44
N PHE A 83 -0.57 -10.81 19.00
CA PHE A 83 -1.31 -9.59 18.74
C PHE A 83 -1.07 -8.58 19.86
N SER A 84 -0.82 -7.33 19.49
CA SER A 84 -0.63 -6.22 20.44
C SER A 84 -1.28 -4.95 19.95
N VAL A 85 -1.54 -4.00 20.84
CA VAL A 85 -2.07 -2.68 20.48
C VAL A 85 -0.95 -1.68 20.22
N SER A 86 -1.18 -0.76 19.30
CA SER A 86 -0.35 0.42 19.11
C SER A 86 -1.16 1.68 19.34
N LEU A 87 -0.52 2.71 19.89
CA LEU A 87 -1.14 4.00 20.18
C LEU A 87 -0.66 5.07 19.19
N LYS A 88 -1.45 6.13 19.05
CA LYS A 88 -1.09 7.34 18.29
C LYS A 88 -1.32 8.58 19.14
N SER A 89 -0.42 9.53 18.98
CA SER A 89 -0.52 10.88 19.51
C SER A 89 0.31 11.83 18.66
N ARG A 90 0.19 13.14 18.93
CA ARG A 90 1.23 14.09 18.49
C ARG A 90 2.56 13.76 19.19
N PRO A 91 3.72 14.00 18.56
CA PRO A 91 5.00 13.92 19.24
C PRO A 91 5.08 15.02 20.32
N VAL A 92 5.75 14.69 21.43
CA VAL A 92 6.05 15.60 22.53
C VAL A 92 7.49 15.40 22.97
N MET A 93 8.12 16.46 23.45
CA MET A 93 9.49 16.39 23.98
C MET A 93 9.45 16.11 25.49
N GLU A 94 8.56 16.80 26.20
CA GLU A 94 8.37 16.64 27.64
C GLU A 94 7.08 15.88 27.98
N LYS A 95 7.10 15.08 29.05
CA LYS A 95 5.98 14.19 29.43
C LYS A 95 4.69 14.94 29.79
N ASN A 96 4.82 16.15 30.33
CA ASN A 96 3.69 16.99 30.78
C ASN A 96 2.99 17.72 29.61
N GLU A 97 3.55 17.70 28.41
CA GLU A 97 2.94 18.33 27.23
C GLU A 97 1.70 17.56 26.73
N ILE A 98 1.55 16.29 27.09
CA ILE A 98 0.44 15.45 26.64
C ILE A 98 -0.41 14.94 27.80
N ARG A 99 -1.73 14.97 27.58
CA ARG A 99 -2.71 14.38 28.49
C ARG A 99 -3.23 13.06 27.94
N ALA A 100 -3.76 12.20 28.81
CA ALA A 100 -4.22 10.87 28.45
C ALA A 100 -5.29 10.91 27.33
N GLU A 101 -6.17 11.91 27.36
CA GLU A 101 -7.25 12.12 26.39
C GLU A 101 -6.74 12.43 24.97
N SER A 102 -5.46 12.81 24.83
CA SER A 102 -4.82 13.04 23.53
C SER A 102 -4.15 11.77 22.97
N ILE A 103 -4.13 10.68 23.73
CA ILE A 103 -3.55 9.39 23.34
C ILE A 103 -4.67 8.46 22.90
N HIS A 104 -4.56 7.95 21.68
CA HIS A 104 -5.64 7.17 21.08
C HIS A 104 -5.14 5.82 20.59
N PHE A 105 -6.02 4.83 20.55
CA PHE A 105 -5.80 3.60 19.79
C PHE A 105 -5.45 3.94 18.34
N LYS A 106 -4.37 3.34 17.83
CA LYS A 106 -3.96 3.47 16.43
C LYS A 106 -4.38 2.25 15.62
N ASP A 107 -3.95 1.08 16.05
CA ASP A 107 -4.05 -0.16 15.28
C ASP A 107 -3.65 -1.38 16.12
N VAL A 108 -4.10 -2.58 15.72
CA VAL A 108 -3.60 -3.87 16.22
C VAL A 108 -2.39 -4.29 15.37
N LYS A 109 -1.34 -4.77 16.02
CA LYS A 109 -0.12 -5.27 15.38
C LYS A 109 -0.04 -6.77 15.55
N PHE A 110 0.30 -7.46 14.46
CA PHE A 110 0.56 -8.89 14.48
C PHE A 110 2.05 -9.14 14.25
N ARG A 111 2.65 -9.95 15.12
CA ARG A 111 3.99 -10.49 14.95
C ARG A 111 3.88 -12.01 14.84
N SER A 112 4.21 -12.55 13.67
CA SER A 112 4.26 -14.01 13.45
C SER A 112 5.19 -14.70 14.47
N SER A 113 4.85 -15.91 14.89
CA SER A 113 5.72 -16.74 15.75
C SER A 113 7.02 -17.13 15.03
N LYS A 114 8.03 -17.57 15.80
CA LYS A 114 9.23 -18.18 15.21
C LYS A 114 8.89 -19.48 14.49
N GLU A 115 8.06 -20.32 15.10
CA GLU A 115 7.64 -21.61 14.55
C GLU A 115 6.99 -21.46 13.17
N LEU A 116 6.04 -20.52 13.01
CA LEU A 116 5.36 -20.27 11.74
C LEU A 116 6.35 -19.87 10.65
N ARG A 117 7.29 -18.96 10.97
CA ARG A 117 8.33 -18.56 10.03
C ARG A 117 9.23 -19.73 9.66
N ASP A 118 9.65 -20.52 10.63
CA ASP A 118 10.55 -21.66 10.40
C ASP A 118 9.89 -22.73 9.51
N ARG A 119 8.60 -22.99 9.69
CA ARG A 119 7.82 -23.88 8.80
C ARG A 119 7.70 -23.38 7.36
N LEU A 120 7.83 -22.07 7.13
CA LEU A 120 7.75 -21.46 5.80
C LEU A 120 9.11 -21.23 5.15
N LYS A 121 10.23 -21.35 5.88
CA LYS A 121 11.58 -21.14 5.33
C LYS A 121 11.92 -22.06 4.17
N THR A 122 11.38 -23.28 4.17
CA THR A 122 11.62 -24.32 3.15
C THR A 122 10.55 -24.33 2.06
N MET A 123 9.65 -23.34 2.04
CA MET A 123 8.61 -23.25 1.02
C MET A 123 9.25 -23.16 -0.38
N PRO A 124 8.89 -24.07 -1.31
CA PRO A 124 9.44 -24.03 -2.66
C PRO A 124 8.83 -22.88 -3.45
N VAL A 125 9.68 -22.09 -4.11
CA VAL A 125 9.27 -20.95 -4.94
C VAL A 125 9.72 -21.13 -6.38
N PHE A 126 8.83 -20.81 -7.33
CA PHE A 126 9.09 -20.92 -8.77
C PHE A 126 8.82 -19.59 -9.46
N ARG A 127 9.56 -19.35 -10.55
CA ARG A 127 9.30 -18.18 -11.38
C ARG A 127 8.00 -18.42 -12.13
N ASP A 128 7.10 -17.44 -12.11
CA ASP A 128 5.90 -17.48 -12.93
C ASP A 128 6.27 -17.21 -14.40
N GLU A 129 6.10 -18.22 -15.25
CA GLU A 129 6.39 -18.15 -16.70
C GLU A 129 5.31 -17.40 -17.48
N TYR A 130 4.10 -17.24 -16.90
CA TYR A 130 2.94 -16.66 -17.56
C TYR A 130 2.67 -15.21 -17.18
N THR A 131 3.27 -14.70 -16.11
CA THR A 131 3.37 -13.25 -15.94
C THR A 131 4.25 -12.70 -17.06
N VAL A 132 3.59 -12.18 -18.11
CA VAL A 132 4.17 -11.22 -19.04
C VAL A 132 5.01 -10.28 -18.20
N SER A 133 6.30 -10.17 -18.52
CA SER A 133 7.20 -9.18 -17.93
C SER A 133 6.41 -7.91 -17.65
N ASP A 134 6.38 -7.45 -16.39
CA ASP A 134 5.58 -6.28 -15.98
C ASP A 134 5.54 -5.30 -17.17
N PRO A 135 4.36 -4.89 -17.69
CA PRO A 135 4.32 -3.90 -18.75
C PRO A 135 5.23 -2.78 -18.27
N ALA A 136 6.30 -2.52 -19.03
CA ALA A 136 7.34 -1.62 -18.59
C ALA A 136 6.63 -0.37 -18.09
N TYR A 137 6.73 -0.07 -16.79
CA TYR A 137 6.11 1.12 -16.24
C TYR A 137 6.53 2.26 -17.16
N PRO A 138 5.60 3.06 -17.69
CA PRO A 138 5.97 4.23 -18.45
C PRO A 138 6.99 5.01 -17.62
N SER A 139 8.09 5.36 -18.26
CA SER A 139 9.11 6.24 -17.69
C SER A 139 8.45 7.51 -17.15
N ALA A 140 9.12 8.22 -16.24
CA ALA A 140 8.57 9.46 -15.70
C ALA A 140 8.17 10.45 -16.81
N LYS A 141 8.90 10.44 -17.93
CA LYS A 141 8.64 11.25 -19.12
C LYS A 141 7.42 10.78 -19.93
N GLU A 142 7.26 9.47 -20.14
CA GLU A 142 6.07 8.91 -20.81
C GLU A 142 4.80 9.15 -19.96
N CYS A 143 4.92 8.99 -18.65
CA CYS A 143 3.88 9.35 -17.69
C CYS A 143 3.50 10.83 -17.75
N GLU A 144 4.49 11.71 -17.80
CA GLU A 144 4.27 13.16 -17.92
C GLU A 144 3.53 13.50 -19.22
N GLN A 145 3.95 12.94 -20.36
CA GLN A 145 3.27 13.10 -21.64
C GLN A 145 1.81 12.68 -21.57
N GLU A 146 1.54 11.53 -20.97
CA GLU A 146 0.19 10.98 -20.84
C GLU A 146 -0.71 11.83 -19.93
N VAL A 147 -0.14 12.41 -18.87
CA VAL A 147 -0.84 13.35 -17.98
C VAL A 147 -1.18 14.64 -18.70
N PHE A 148 -0.24 15.22 -19.44
CA PHE A 148 -0.50 16.45 -20.20
C PHE A 148 -1.53 16.23 -21.31
N ARG A 149 -1.45 15.10 -22.02
CA ARG A 149 -2.46 14.68 -23.00
C ARG A 149 -3.85 14.55 -22.37
N TYR A 150 -3.93 13.99 -21.16
CA TYR A 150 -5.18 13.93 -20.42
C TYR A 150 -5.70 15.32 -20.05
N LEU A 151 -4.81 16.23 -19.62
CA LEU A 151 -5.15 17.60 -19.23
C LEU A 151 -5.54 18.53 -20.40
N GLU A 152 -5.30 18.12 -21.66
CA GLU A 152 -5.82 18.85 -22.82
C GLU A 152 -7.34 18.79 -22.94
N THR A 153 -7.95 17.69 -22.47
CA THR A 153 -9.40 17.45 -22.55
C THR A 153 -10.08 17.46 -21.19
N ASN A 154 -9.31 17.51 -20.10
CA ASN A 154 -9.82 17.46 -18.74
C ASN A 154 -9.20 18.59 -17.91
N PRO A 155 -9.99 19.33 -17.11
CA PRO A 155 -9.49 20.52 -16.40
C PRO A 155 -8.43 20.19 -15.34
N PHE A 156 -8.47 18.99 -14.76
CA PHE A 156 -7.54 18.56 -13.72
C PHE A 156 -7.34 17.05 -13.75
N ILE A 157 -6.29 16.58 -13.08
CA ILE A 157 -6.02 15.17 -12.84
C ILE A 157 -5.97 14.87 -11.33
N HIS A 158 -6.55 13.74 -10.95
CA HIS A 158 -6.43 13.18 -9.61
C HIS A 158 -5.28 12.17 -9.51
N GLN A 159 -4.72 12.00 -8.32
CA GLN A 159 -3.76 10.92 -8.03
C GLN A 159 -4.23 9.54 -8.50
N LYS A 160 -5.51 9.19 -8.26
CA LYS A 160 -6.05 7.89 -8.71
C LYS A 160 -6.08 7.76 -10.23
N LYS A 161 -6.34 8.86 -10.95
CA LYS A 161 -6.32 8.88 -12.41
C LYS A 161 -4.88 8.80 -12.94
N TYR A 162 -3.93 9.49 -12.31
CA TYR A 162 -2.50 9.34 -12.60
C TYR A 162 -2.06 7.87 -12.47
N MET A 163 -2.40 7.22 -11.36
CA MET A 163 -2.11 5.79 -11.16
C MET A 163 -2.68 4.91 -12.27
N SER A 164 -3.88 5.23 -12.77
CA SER A 164 -4.51 4.50 -13.87
C SER A 164 -3.81 4.74 -15.20
N LEU A 165 -3.35 5.95 -15.50
CA LEU A 165 -2.67 6.29 -16.75
C LEU A 165 -1.25 5.70 -16.79
N CYS A 166 -0.54 5.75 -15.66
CA CYS A 166 0.84 5.31 -15.52
C CYS A 166 1.00 3.87 -15.02
N GLY A 167 -0.11 3.19 -14.72
CA GLY A 167 -0.11 1.86 -14.09
C GLY A 167 0.56 1.79 -12.71
N CYS A 168 0.87 2.93 -12.06
CA CYS A 168 1.80 3.01 -10.93
C CYS A 168 1.18 2.91 -9.54
N SER A 169 2.04 2.61 -8.55
CA SER A 169 1.63 2.59 -7.14
C SER A 169 1.27 3.99 -6.64
N ARG A 170 0.47 4.05 -5.57
CA ARG A 170 0.08 5.32 -4.95
C ARG A 170 1.29 6.16 -4.52
N SER A 171 2.31 5.52 -3.94
CA SER A 171 3.52 6.22 -3.50
C SER A 171 4.30 6.81 -4.67
N LYS A 172 4.43 6.08 -5.79
CA LYS A 172 5.05 6.61 -7.02
C LYS A 172 4.25 7.78 -7.58
N ALA A 173 2.93 7.63 -7.69
CA ALA A 173 2.05 8.72 -8.15
C ALA A 173 2.18 9.98 -7.27
N SER A 174 2.27 9.84 -5.95
CA SER A 174 2.53 10.98 -5.03
C SER A 174 3.85 11.68 -5.33
N LEU A 175 4.92 10.90 -5.58
CA LEU A 175 6.26 11.43 -5.85
C LEU A 175 6.30 12.15 -7.20
N ASP A 176 5.78 11.52 -8.25
CA ASP A 176 5.81 12.08 -9.60
C ASP A 176 4.96 13.36 -9.71
N LEU A 177 3.75 13.37 -9.12
CA LEU A 177 2.91 14.57 -9.10
C LEU A 177 3.53 15.70 -8.29
N ARG A 178 4.25 15.38 -7.20
CA ARG A 178 4.99 16.38 -6.43
C ARG A 178 6.16 16.95 -7.23
N ARG A 179 6.94 16.09 -7.90
CA ARG A 179 8.03 16.50 -8.80
C ARG A 179 7.51 17.46 -9.88
N LEU A 180 6.38 17.16 -10.53
CA LEU A 180 5.80 18.04 -11.54
C LEU A 180 5.33 19.39 -10.97
N VAL A 181 4.94 19.45 -9.71
CA VAL A 181 4.64 20.72 -9.04
C VAL A 181 5.91 21.50 -8.72
N GLU A 182 6.95 20.83 -8.22
CA GLU A 182 8.26 21.42 -7.94
C GLU A 182 8.95 21.94 -9.20
N GLU A 183 8.74 21.27 -10.34
CA GLU A 183 9.19 21.71 -11.67
C GLU A 183 8.33 22.84 -12.28
N GLY A 184 7.28 23.32 -11.58
CA GLY A 184 6.41 24.39 -12.06
C GLY A 184 5.47 24.00 -13.21
N LYS A 185 5.40 22.72 -13.54
CA LYS A 185 4.59 22.16 -14.63
C LYS A 185 3.11 21.99 -14.26
N LEU A 186 2.85 21.67 -12.99
CA LEU A 186 1.52 21.53 -12.43
C LEU A 186 1.36 22.45 -11.22
N ARG A 187 0.14 22.93 -11.01
CA ARG A 187 -0.31 23.51 -9.73
C ARG A 187 -1.34 22.59 -9.10
N TRP A 188 -1.52 22.65 -7.79
CA TRP A 188 -2.54 21.84 -7.12
C TRP A 188 -3.45 22.66 -6.23
N GLU A 189 -4.68 22.17 -6.08
CA GLU A 189 -5.67 22.71 -5.13
C GLU A 189 -6.22 21.59 -4.26
N LYS A 190 -6.59 21.94 -3.04
CA LYS A 190 -7.20 21.00 -2.09
C LYS A 190 -8.71 20.97 -2.28
N LEU A 191 -9.26 19.78 -2.52
CA LEU A 191 -10.71 19.54 -2.48
C LEU A 191 -11.00 18.45 -1.43
N GLY A 192 -11.39 18.89 -0.23
CA GLY A 192 -11.62 18.00 0.92
C GLY A 192 -10.33 17.27 1.32
N THR A 193 -10.33 15.93 1.19
CA THR A 193 -9.15 15.07 1.44
C THR A 193 -8.31 14.80 0.19
N SER A 194 -8.75 15.29 -0.97
CA SER A 194 -8.11 15.04 -2.27
C SER A 194 -7.32 16.26 -2.77
N HIS A 195 -6.30 16.00 -3.58
CA HIS A 195 -5.53 17.02 -4.30
C HIS A 195 -5.91 16.93 -5.79
N LEU A 196 -6.27 18.08 -6.37
CA LEU A 196 -6.53 18.26 -7.81
C LEU A 196 -5.30 18.92 -8.42
N TYR A 197 -4.79 18.39 -9.53
CA TYR A 197 -3.63 18.95 -10.21
C TYR A 197 -4.04 19.54 -11.56
N TYR A 198 -3.64 20.77 -11.81
CA TYR A 198 -3.95 21.54 -13.03
C TYR A 198 -2.66 21.86 -13.77
N LYS A 199 -2.75 21.98 -15.09
CA LYS A 199 -1.66 22.51 -15.91
C LYS A 199 -1.40 23.97 -15.54
N VAL A 200 -0.12 24.36 -15.42
CA VAL A 200 0.26 25.78 -15.32
C VAL A 200 0.27 26.35 -16.74
N GLU A 201 -0.51 27.39 -16.98
CA GLU A 201 -0.48 28.14 -18.25
C GLU A 201 0.73 29.08 -18.22
N GLU A 202 1.59 29.01 -19.24
CA GLU A 202 2.66 30.01 -19.41
C GLU A 202 2.03 31.39 -19.67
N PRO A 203 2.54 32.47 -19.09
CA PRO A 203 2.05 33.81 -19.39
C PRO A 203 2.28 34.10 -20.87
N VAL A 204 1.19 34.38 -21.60
CA VAL A 204 1.22 34.80 -23.00
C VAL A 204 2.01 36.11 -23.09
N SER A 205 3.27 36.03 -23.51
CA SER A 205 4.06 37.19 -23.88
C SER A 205 3.51 37.77 -25.18
N GLY A 206 2.74 38.85 -25.09
CA GLY A 206 2.48 39.71 -26.26
C GLY A 206 1.08 40.29 -26.34
N GLU A 207 0.84 41.38 -25.61
CA GLU A 207 0.07 42.50 -26.16
C GLU A 207 0.90 43.77 -26.00
N THR A 208 1.80 43.99 -26.96
CA THR A 208 2.22 45.34 -27.34
C THR A 208 1.07 46.01 -28.06
N ASN A 209 0.62 47.18 -27.59
CA ASN A 209 0.34 48.39 -28.38
C ASN A 209 -0.46 49.42 -27.58
N PRO A 210 -0.61 50.68 -28.07
CA PRO A 210 0.37 51.57 -28.67
C PRO A 210 0.30 52.99 -28.02
N LYS A 211 1.33 53.80 -28.28
CA LYS A 211 1.47 55.27 -28.08
C LYS A 211 0.62 55.99 -27.03
#